data_AF-A0AAN8INT1-F1
#
_entry.id   AF-A0AAN8INT1-F1
#
_cell.length_a   1.000
_cell.length_b   1.000
_cell.length_c   1.000
_cell.angle_alpha   90.00
_cell.angle_beta   90.00
_cell.angle_gamma   90.00
#
_symmetry.space_group_name_H-M   'P 1'
#
loop_
_entity.id
_entity.type
_entity.pdbx_description
1 polymer ?
#
loop_
_entity_poly.entity_id
_entity_poly.type
_entity_poly.pdbx_seq_one_letter_code
_entity_poly.pdbx_strand_id
1 'polypeptide(L)'
;MSSRKRDRGAPSAEPEPSFWKRSKFRAVFVHLGLVVTCVSYIVLGAYLFQMIERPLELEKRTEVLAVFDKMNREFVSNISALEDNVESAVDTYIEKMLLLFENPHYAHVFETHFTNQTLDKDIWTFPSAILFTTTTIIPVGYGNVCPSSEVGRLLLIVYGIVGMPLALVTMADTGKFLSRFVTICFNESMVWPTCIFLSLLCFYPVIGGLVFHYFADLQFRDAIY
;
A
#
# COMPACT_ATOMS: atom_id res chain seq x y z
N MET A 1 26.43 -77.28 39.59
CA MET A 1 26.58 -75.85 39.95
C MET A 1 25.80 -75.01 38.95
N SER A 2 24.56 -74.70 39.31
CA SER A 2 23.64 -73.85 38.54
C SER A 2 23.74 -72.43 39.06
N SER A 3 24.00 -71.45 38.19
CA SER A 3 23.50 -70.09 38.39
C SER A 3 23.45 -69.34 37.06
N ARG A 4 22.23 -69.34 36.51
CA ARG A 4 21.77 -68.60 35.33
C ARG A 4 21.88 -67.10 35.64
N LYS A 5 22.74 -66.36 34.92
CA LYS A 5 22.74 -64.90 34.96
C LYS A 5 21.42 -64.41 34.37
N ARG A 6 20.64 -63.74 35.22
CA ARG A 6 19.31 -63.21 34.98
C ARG A 6 19.44 -61.94 34.13
N ASP A 7 19.05 -62.00 32.86
CA ASP A 7 18.84 -60.83 32.01
C ASP A 7 17.80 -59.93 32.71
N ARG A 8 18.25 -58.77 33.19
CA ARG A 8 17.36 -57.71 33.64
C ARG A 8 17.05 -56.86 32.42
N GLY A 9 15.84 -57.03 31.88
CA GLY A 9 15.29 -56.11 30.90
C GLY A 9 15.35 -54.68 31.45
N ALA A 10 16.00 -53.81 30.71
CA ALA A 10 15.93 -52.38 30.94
C ALA A 10 14.46 -51.93 30.75
N PRO A 11 13.93 -51.04 31.61
CA PRO A 11 12.60 -50.48 31.37
C PRO A 11 12.64 -49.68 30.06
N SER A 12 11.73 -50.01 29.15
CA SER A 12 11.46 -49.25 27.93
C SER A 12 11.14 -47.81 28.33
N ALA A 13 11.96 -46.85 27.89
CA ALA A 13 11.65 -45.43 28.04
C ALA A 13 10.32 -45.14 27.33
N GLU A 14 9.29 -44.79 28.10
CA GLU A 14 8.05 -44.26 27.55
C GLU A 14 8.35 -42.94 26.82
N PRO A 15 7.76 -42.68 25.64
CA PRO A 15 7.95 -41.42 24.95
C PRO A 15 7.24 -40.29 25.71
N GLU A 16 8.01 -39.40 26.33
CA GLU A 16 7.56 -38.13 26.93
C GLU A 16 6.50 -37.42 26.05
N PRO A 17 5.29 -37.14 26.55
CA PRO A 17 4.20 -36.63 25.73
C PRO A 17 4.36 -35.14 25.42
N SER A 18 4.75 -34.83 24.17
CA SER A 18 4.29 -33.70 23.34
C SER A 18 4.32 -32.24 23.86
N PHE A 19 4.87 -31.94 25.04
CA PHE A 19 4.84 -30.58 25.60
C PHE A 19 5.57 -29.56 24.69
N TRP A 20 6.70 -30.00 24.12
CA TRP A 20 7.46 -29.25 23.12
C TRP A 20 6.73 -29.05 21.79
N LYS A 21 5.85 -29.99 21.41
CA LYS A 21 5.02 -29.89 20.19
C LYS A 21 3.89 -28.87 20.36
N ARG A 22 3.27 -28.82 21.55
CA ARG A 22 2.21 -27.85 21.90
C ARG A 22 2.71 -26.41 21.98
N SER A 23 3.91 -26.19 22.51
CA SER A 23 4.51 -24.85 22.63
C SER A 23 4.86 -24.22 21.27
N LYS A 24 5.43 -25.01 20.34
CA LYS A 24 5.73 -24.55 18.97
C LYS A 24 4.46 -24.22 18.18
N PHE A 25 3.40 -25.02 18.35
CA PHE A 25 2.10 -24.76 17.70
C PHE A 25 1.44 -23.47 18.20
N ARG A 26 1.50 -23.21 19.51
CA ARG A 26 0.99 -21.97 20.11
C ARG A 26 1.71 -20.73 19.59
N ALA A 27 3.04 -20.80 19.42
CA ALA A 27 3.82 -19.70 18.85
C ALA A 27 3.40 -19.42 17.39
N VAL A 28 3.33 -20.45 16.54
CA VAL A 28 2.87 -20.31 15.15
C VAL A 28 1.44 -19.75 15.06
N PHE A 29 0.55 -20.17 15.96
CA PHE A 29 -0.82 -19.65 16.01
C PHE A 29 -0.87 -18.16 16.37
N VAL A 30 -0.04 -17.71 17.30
CA VAL A 30 0.05 -16.27 17.65
C VAL A 30 0.61 -15.47 16.49
N HIS A 31 1.65 -15.97 15.80
CA HIS A 31 2.21 -15.34 14.60
C HIS A 31 1.14 -15.17 13.51
N LEU A 32 0.41 -16.25 13.21
CA LEU A 32 -0.67 -16.23 12.21
C LEU A 32 -1.81 -15.30 12.64
N GLY A 33 -2.20 -15.32 13.91
CA GLY A 33 -3.23 -14.44 14.46
C GLY A 33 -2.87 -12.97 14.34
N LEU A 34 -1.61 -12.61 14.55
CA LEU A 34 -1.11 -11.24 14.43
C LEU A 34 -1.15 -10.76 12.96
N VAL A 35 -0.71 -11.60 12.02
CA VAL A 35 -0.79 -11.30 10.57
C VAL A 35 -2.24 -11.14 10.12
N VAL A 36 -3.13 -12.06 10.52
CA VAL A 36 -4.57 -11.96 10.19
C VAL A 36 -5.20 -10.71 10.80
N THR A 37 -4.83 -10.35 12.03
CA THR A 37 -5.30 -9.11 12.66
C THR A 37 -4.83 -7.87 11.88
N CYS A 38 -3.57 -7.85 11.44
CA CYS A 38 -3.03 -6.76 10.62
C CYS A 38 -3.76 -6.65 9.27
N VAL A 39 -3.93 -7.76 8.55
CA VAL A 39 -4.63 -7.80 7.25
C VAL A 39 -6.09 -7.37 7.40
N SER A 40 -6.80 -7.89 8.41
CA SER A 40 -8.18 -7.49 8.68
C SER A 40 -8.29 -6.00 9.05
N TYR A 41 -7.34 -5.46 9.81
CA TYR A 41 -7.27 -4.03 10.11
C TYR A 41 -7.14 -3.17 8.86
N ILE A 42 -6.27 -3.56 7.90
CA ILE A 42 -6.14 -2.89 6.60
C ILE A 42 -7.45 -2.93 5.82
N VAL A 43 -8.06 -4.11 5.69
CA VAL A 43 -9.32 -4.28 4.92
C VAL A 43 -10.46 -3.48 5.53
N LEU A 44 -10.59 -3.48 6.86
CA LEU A 44 -11.59 -2.69 7.58
C LEU A 44 -11.35 -1.19 7.41
N GLY A 45 -10.09 -0.75 7.51
CA GLY A 45 -9.72 0.64 7.23
C GLY A 45 -10.08 1.04 5.81
N ALA A 46 -9.72 0.22 4.81
CA ALA A 46 -9.99 0.49 3.41
C ALA A 46 -11.48 0.65 3.14
N TYR A 47 -12.30 -0.27 3.69
CA TYR A 47 -13.75 -0.18 3.62
C TYR A 47 -14.28 1.11 4.27
N LEU A 48 -13.78 1.47 5.46
CA LEU A 48 -14.22 2.64 6.20
C LEU A 48 -13.89 3.95 5.46
N PHE A 49 -12.65 4.13 5.00
CA PHE A 49 -12.27 5.33 4.25
C PHE A 49 -13.00 5.41 2.91
N GLN A 50 -13.13 4.29 2.20
CA GLN A 50 -13.87 4.26 0.94
C GLN A 50 -15.33 4.67 1.15
N MET A 51 -16.02 4.16 2.19
CA MET A 51 -17.41 4.49 2.44
C MET A 51 -17.62 5.98 2.77
N ILE A 52 -16.67 6.61 3.45
CA ILE A 52 -16.79 8.01 3.91
C ILE A 52 -16.35 8.99 2.81
N GLU A 53 -15.21 8.75 2.18
CA GLU A 53 -14.60 9.73 1.27
C GLU A 53 -15.10 9.60 -0.17
N ARG A 54 -15.42 8.40 -0.64
CA ARG A 54 -15.91 8.20 -2.01
C ARG A 54 -17.15 9.03 -2.36
N PRO A 55 -18.23 9.08 -1.55
CA PRO A 55 -19.39 9.90 -1.90
C PRO A 55 -19.06 11.40 -1.95
N LEU A 56 -18.19 11.87 -1.05
CA LEU A 56 -17.77 13.28 -0.99
C LEU A 56 -16.88 13.65 -2.20
N GLU A 57 -16.02 12.74 -2.64
CA GLU A 57 -15.22 12.88 -3.85
C GLU A 57 -16.11 12.99 -5.09
N LEU A 58 -17.11 12.11 -5.22
CA LEU A 58 -18.04 12.11 -6.35
C LEU A 58 -18.84 13.42 -6.43
N GLU A 59 -19.28 13.96 -5.29
CA GLU A 59 -19.95 15.25 -5.24
C GLU A 59 -19.02 16.39 -5.68
N LYS A 60 -17.82 16.50 -5.09
CA LYS A 60 -16.82 17.52 -5.47
C LYS A 60 -16.42 17.43 -6.93
N ARG A 61 -16.34 16.22 -7.48
CA ARG A 61 -16.02 16.03 -8.88
C ARG A 61 -17.06 16.69 -9.79
N THR A 62 -18.34 16.55 -9.49
CA THR A 62 -19.39 17.17 -10.32
C THR A 62 -19.28 18.69 -10.32
N GLU A 63 -18.94 19.29 -9.17
CA GLU A 63 -18.65 20.71 -9.05
C GLU A 63 -17.44 21.11 -9.90
N VAL A 64 -16.32 20.38 -9.77
CA VAL A 64 -15.08 20.65 -10.53
C VAL A 64 -15.33 20.55 -12.05
N LEU A 65 -16.10 19.55 -12.50
CA LEU A 65 -16.47 19.42 -13.91
C LEU A 65 -17.33 20.59 -14.39
N ALA A 66 -18.26 21.06 -13.57
CA ALA A 66 -19.05 22.24 -13.88
C ALA A 66 -18.19 23.51 -13.98
N VAL A 67 -17.15 23.65 -13.14
CA VAL A 67 -16.18 24.74 -13.21
C VAL A 67 -15.38 24.69 -14.52
N PHE A 68 -14.85 23.52 -14.91
CA PHE A 68 -14.13 23.37 -16.17
C PHE A 68 -15.02 23.67 -17.39
N ASP A 69 -16.26 23.18 -17.38
CA ASP A 69 -17.23 23.39 -18.45
C ASP A 69 -17.66 24.87 -18.56
N LYS A 70 -17.83 25.55 -17.41
CA LYS A 70 -18.05 27.00 -17.38
C LYS A 70 -16.85 27.77 -17.94
N MET A 71 -15.63 27.40 -17.56
CA MET A 71 -14.40 28.06 -18.05
C MET A 71 -14.26 27.89 -19.57
N ASN A 72 -14.48 26.70 -20.10
CA ASN A 72 -14.46 26.43 -21.52
C ASN A 72 -15.50 27.27 -22.28
N ARG A 73 -16.72 27.39 -21.74
CA ARG A 73 -17.76 28.26 -22.34
C ARG A 73 -17.36 29.72 -22.34
N GLU A 74 -16.85 30.24 -21.22
CA GLU A 74 -16.37 31.63 -21.12
C GLU A 74 -15.26 31.91 -22.14
N PHE A 75 -14.31 30.97 -22.27
CA PHE A 75 -13.23 31.06 -23.24
C PHE A 75 -13.73 31.12 -24.68
N VAL A 76 -14.60 30.19 -25.08
CA VAL A 76 -15.18 30.15 -26.43
C VAL A 76 -16.00 31.42 -26.70
N SER A 77 -16.77 31.91 -25.73
CA SER A 77 -17.52 33.16 -25.89
C SER A 77 -16.61 34.37 -26.05
N ASN A 78 -15.52 34.45 -25.27
CA ASN A 78 -14.58 35.56 -25.33
C ASN A 78 -13.84 35.59 -26.67
N ILE A 79 -13.42 34.43 -27.19
CA ILE A 79 -12.80 34.34 -28.53
C ILE A 79 -13.80 34.72 -29.61
N SER A 80 -15.04 34.26 -29.54
CA SER A 80 -16.06 34.59 -30.54
C SER A 80 -16.44 36.07 -30.56
N ALA A 81 -16.24 36.79 -29.46
CA ALA A 81 -16.57 38.20 -29.31
C ALA A 81 -15.38 39.14 -29.59
N LEU A 82 -14.15 38.66 -29.55
CA LEU A 82 -12.93 39.44 -29.73
C LEU A 82 -12.26 39.06 -31.06
N GLU A 83 -12.51 39.84 -32.11
CA GLU A 83 -11.92 39.62 -33.43
C GLU A 83 -10.40 39.89 -33.45
N ASP A 84 -9.90 40.81 -32.60
CA ASP A 84 -8.49 41.27 -32.60
C ASP A 84 -7.68 41.01 -31.30
N ASN A 85 -8.29 40.48 -30.22
CA ASN A 85 -7.64 40.33 -28.90
C ASN A 85 -7.62 38.87 -28.40
N VAL A 86 -7.38 37.92 -29.30
CA VAL A 86 -7.36 36.47 -28.99
C VAL A 86 -6.26 36.12 -27.98
N GLU A 87 -5.10 36.77 -28.06
CA GLU A 87 -3.94 36.52 -27.19
C GLU A 87 -4.31 36.73 -25.70
N SER A 88 -4.96 37.86 -25.38
CA SER A 88 -5.40 38.16 -24.01
C SER A 88 -6.44 37.16 -23.47
N ALA A 89 -7.33 36.66 -24.34
CA ALA A 89 -8.31 35.65 -23.95
C ALA A 89 -7.66 34.29 -23.65
N VAL A 90 -6.63 33.91 -24.42
CA VAL A 90 -5.83 32.70 -24.20
C VAL A 90 -5.02 32.81 -22.92
N ASP A 91 -4.34 33.93 -22.70
CA ASP A 91 -3.55 34.16 -21.47
C ASP A 91 -4.42 34.06 -20.22
N THR A 92 -5.58 34.72 -20.23
CA THR A 92 -6.55 34.66 -19.11
C THR A 92 -7.05 33.24 -18.86
N TYR A 93 -7.28 32.46 -19.92
CA TYR A 93 -7.71 31.08 -19.80
C TYR A 93 -6.61 30.19 -19.21
N ILE A 94 -5.37 30.32 -19.69
CA ILE A 94 -4.21 29.58 -19.17
C ILE A 94 -3.98 29.92 -17.70
N GLU A 95 -4.02 31.19 -17.33
CA GLU A 95 -3.88 31.62 -15.93
C GLU A 95 -4.93 30.99 -15.02
N LYS A 96 -6.22 31.08 -15.40
CA LYS A 96 -7.32 30.45 -14.66
C LYS A 96 -7.13 28.94 -14.55
N MET A 97 -6.66 28.28 -15.61
CA MET A 97 -6.42 26.85 -15.62
C MET A 97 -5.30 26.44 -14.66
N LEU A 98 -4.17 27.16 -14.69
CA LEU A 98 -3.05 26.91 -13.80
C LEU A 98 -3.42 27.14 -12.32
N LEU A 99 -4.21 28.17 -12.03
CA LEU A 99 -4.72 28.43 -10.68
C LEU A 99 -5.61 27.29 -10.16
N LEU A 100 -6.43 26.67 -11.02
CA LEU A 100 -7.20 25.50 -10.61
C LEU A 100 -6.29 24.29 -10.33
N PHE A 101 -5.22 24.10 -11.09
CA PHE A 101 -4.28 22.99 -10.92
C PHE A 101 -3.41 23.08 -9.67
N GLU A 102 -3.34 24.23 -9.01
CA GLU A 102 -2.75 24.31 -7.67
C GLU A 102 -3.47 23.39 -6.66
N ASN A 103 -4.76 23.10 -6.91
CA ASN A 103 -5.50 22.13 -6.13
C ASN A 103 -5.33 20.71 -6.73
N PRO A 104 -4.78 19.75 -5.98
CA PRO A 104 -4.52 18.40 -6.48
C PRO A 104 -5.78 17.65 -6.90
N HIS A 105 -6.94 17.96 -6.30
CA HIS A 105 -8.22 17.37 -6.69
C HIS A 105 -8.66 17.84 -8.08
N TYR A 106 -8.41 19.12 -8.43
CA TYR A 106 -8.76 19.66 -9.73
C TYR A 106 -7.84 19.12 -10.81
N ALA A 107 -6.52 19.03 -10.53
CA ALA A 107 -5.55 18.41 -11.42
C ALA A 107 -5.90 16.94 -11.71
N HIS A 108 -6.25 16.17 -10.67
CA HIS A 108 -6.64 14.77 -10.84
C HIS A 108 -7.93 14.61 -11.66
N VAL A 109 -8.96 15.41 -11.38
CA VAL A 109 -10.21 15.37 -12.15
C VAL A 109 -9.97 15.76 -13.61
N PHE A 110 -9.07 16.72 -13.87
CA PHE A 110 -8.68 17.08 -15.22
C PHE A 110 -8.01 15.91 -15.95
N GLU A 111 -6.98 15.29 -15.37
CA GLU A 111 -6.31 14.15 -15.99
C GLU A 111 -7.26 12.99 -16.28
N THR A 112 -8.09 12.61 -15.31
CA THR A 112 -9.03 11.48 -15.47
C THR A 112 -10.20 11.78 -16.41
N HIS A 113 -10.52 13.05 -16.65
CA HIS A 113 -11.62 13.43 -17.54
C HIS A 113 -11.14 13.67 -18.97
N PHE A 114 -9.98 14.31 -19.16
CA PHE A 114 -9.51 14.76 -20.46
C PHE A 114 -8.34 13.95 -21.02
N THR A 115 -7.47 13.40 -20.16
CA THR A 115 -6.26 12.68 -20.59
C THR A 115 -6.47 11.17 -20.60
N ASN A 116 -7.23 10.63 -19.65
CA ASN A 116 -7.37 9.19 -19.44
C ASN A 116 -8.84 8.75 -19.58
N GLN A 117 -9.23 8.18 -20.73
CA GLN A 117 -10.62 7.71 -20.99
C GLN A 117 -10.94 6.34 -20.35
N THR A 118 -10.15 5.90 -19.36
CA THR A 118 -10.36 4.61 -18.71
C THR A 118 -11.60 4.59 -17.82
N LEU A 119 -12.13 3.38 -17.60
CA LEU A 119 -13.43 3.16 -16.95
C LEU A 119 -13.47 3.58 -15.47
N ASP A 120 -12.32 3.56 -14.78
CA ASP A 120 -12.22 3.89 -13.35
C ASP A 120 -11.79 5.33 -13.17
N LYS A 121 -12.82 6.15 -13.03
CA LYS A 121 -12.74 7.59 -12.87
C LYS A 121 -12.57 7.98 -11.39
N ASP A 122 -12.84 7.08 -10.45
CA ASP A 122 -12.87 7.34 -9.01
C ASP A 122 -11.46 7.20 -8.39
N ILE A 123 -11.08 8.13 -7.51
CA ILE A 123 -9.83 8.04 -6.73
C ILE A 123 -9.99 6.97 -5.63
N TRP A 124 -11.14 6.96 -4.96
CA TRP A 124 -11.47 6.03 -3.86
C TRP A 124 -12.04 4.69 -4.34
N THR A 125 -11.31 3.97 -5.19
CA THR A 125 -11.58 2.55 -5.46
C THR A 125 -11.12 1.66 -4.30
N PHE A 126 -11.63 0.43 -4.22
CA PHE A 126 -11.27 -0.49 -3.13
C PHE A 126 -9.77 -0.86 -3.12
N PRO A 127 -9.13 -1.16 -4.28
CA PRO A 127 -7.69 -1.36 -4.33
C PRO A 127 -6.89 -0.12 -3.91
N SER A 128 -7.29 1.06 -4.36
CA SER A 128 -6.66 2.34 -3.95
C SER A 128 -6.80 2.58 -2.45
N ALA A 129 -7.94 2.25 -1.85
CA ALA A 129 -8.17 2.36 -0.41
C ALA A 129 -7.31 1.37 0.40
N ILE A 130 -7.10 0.15 -0.11
CA ILE A 130 -6.16 -0.81 0.50
C ILE A 130 -4.72 -0.27 0.45
N LEU A 131 -4.29 0.25 -0.70
CA LEU A 131 -2.95 0.84 -0.85
C LEU A 131 -2.78 2.05 0.08
N PHE A 132 -3.78 2.93 0.16
CA PHE A 132 -3.80 4.05 1.08
C PHE A 132 -3.66 3.60 2.54
N THR A 133 -4.49 2.67 2.99
CA THR A 133 -4.48 2.20 4.39
C THR A 133 -3.23 1.41 4.74
N THR A 134 -2.68 0.65 3.80
CA THR A 134 -1.40 -0.07 3.95
C THR A 134 -0.23 0.91 4.06
N THR A 135 -0.14 1.88 3.15
CA THR A 135 0.96 2.86 3.13
C THR A 135 0.87 3.85 4.29
N THR A 136 -0.32 4.04 4.87
CA THR A 136 -0.54 4.80 6.10
C THR A 136 0.04 4.11 7.33
N ILE A 137 -0.17 2.79 7.48
CA ILE A 137 0.34 2.06 8.66
C ILE A 137 1.85 1.73 8.54
N ILE A 138 2.41 1.72 7.33
CA ILE A 138 3.85 1.50 7.03
C ILE A 138 4.61 2.86 6.87
N PRO A 139 4.09 3.94 7.46
CA PRO A 139 4.30 5.35 7.09
C PRO A 139 5.09 5.64 5.78
N VAL A 140 4.70 5.03 4.65
CA VAL A 140 5.26 5.36 3.32
C VAL A 140 4.57 6.60 2.78
N GLY A 141 3.23 6.62 2.81
CA GLY A 141 2.40 7.78 2.49
C GLY A 141 2.61 8.38 1.10
N TYR A 142 2.27 7.67 0.02
CA TYR A 142 2.40 8.20 -1.35
C TYR A 142 1.63 9.51 -1.62
N GLY A 143 0.56 9.79 -0.87
CA GLY A 143 -0.20 11.04 -0.97
C GLY A 143 -1.15 11.16 -2.18
N ASN A 144 -1.09 10.24 -3.15
CA ASN A 144 -1.96 10.25 -4.33
C ASN A 144 -3.46 10.09 -3.98
N VAL A 145 -3.76 9.32 -2.94
CA VAL A 145 -5.10 9.19 -2.36
C VAL A 145 -5.03 9.69 -0.92
N CYS A 146 -5.83 10.69 -0.58
CA CYS A 146 -5.88 11.24 0.77
C CYS A 146 -7.30 11.72 1.13
N PRO A 147 -7.70 11.61 2.41
CA PRO A 147 -9.01 12.05 2.85
C PRO A 147 -9.11 13.58 2.75
N SER A 148 -10.15 14.04 2.06
CA SER A 148 -10.41 15.45 1.83
C SER A 148 -11.36 16.04 2.88
N SER A 149 -12.08 15.17 3.61
CA SER A 149 -13.01 15.57 4.64
C SER A 149 -12.35 15.74 6.00
N GLU A 150 -12.87 16.66 6.82
CA GLU A 150 -12.38 16.86 8.20
C GLU A 150 -12.56 15.59 9.06
N VAL A 151 -13.67 14.87 8.84
CA VAL A 151 -13.93 13.60 9.53
C VAL A 151 -12.92 12.53 9.10
N GLY A 152 -12.66 12.39 7.81
CA GLY A 152 -11.67 11.46 7.28
C GLY A 152 -10.25 11.76 7.77
N ARG A 153 -9.87 13.03 7.87
CA ARG A 153 -8.58 13.46 8.44
C ARG A 153 -8.46 13.09 9.92
N LEU A 154 -9.50 13.30 10.72
CA LEU A 154 -9.50 12.90 12.13
C LEU A 154 -9.39 11.37 12.27
N LEU A 155 -10.16 10.62 11.46
CA LEU A 155 -10.12 9.16 11.43
C LEU A 155 -8.74 8.64 11.01
N LEU A 156 -8.07 9.30 10.06
CA LEU A 156 -6.71 8.98 9.64
C LEU A 156 -5.72 9.05 10.80
N ILE A 157 -5.81 10.10 11.63
CA ILE A 157 -4.94 10.26 12.81
C ILE A 157 -5.14 9.08 13.78
N VAL A 158 -6.40 8.78 14.12
CA VAL A 158 -6.72 7.67 15.03
C VAL A 158 -6.28 6.32 14.45
N TYR A 159 -6.53 6.12 13.15
CA TYR A 159 -6.15 4.91 12.42
C TYR A 159 -4.64 4.71 12.40
N GLY A 160 -3.86 5.79 12.21
CA GLY A 160 -2.40 5.75 12.24
C GLY A 160 -1.84 5.40 13.63
N ILE A 161 -2.39 5.99 14.69
CA ILE A 161 -1.94 5.76 16.09
C ILE A 161 -2.03 4.28 16.47
N VAL A 162 -3.09 3.59 16.06
CA VAL A 162 -3.29 2.16 16.35
C VAL A 162 -2.58 1.27 15.32
N GLY A 163 -2.63 1.66 14.06
CA GLY A 163 -2.13 0.86 12.94
C GLY A 163 -0.61 0.78 12.87
N MET A 164 0.11 1.87 13.15
CA MET A 164 1.57 1.89 13.09
C MET A 164 2.21 0.91 14.09
N PRO A 165 1.86 0.91 15.39
CA PRO A 165 2.36 -0.10 16.33
C PRO A 165 2.01 -1.53 15.93
N LEU A 166 0.77 -1.77 15.47
CA LEU A 166 0.33 -3.09 15.02
C LEU A 166 1.18 -3.59 13.83
N ALA A 167 1.42 -2.72 12.85
CA ALA A 167 2.24 -3.02 11.68
C ALA A 167 3.70 -3.32 12.10
N LEU A 168 4.28 -2.49 12.97
CA LEU A 168 5.65 -2.68 13.47
C LEU A 168 5.83 -4.00 14.22
N VAL A 169 4.90 -4.35 15.11
CA VAL A 169 4.93 -5.64 15.82
C VAL A 169 4.80 -6.79 14.83
N THR A 170 3.92 -6.67 13.84
CA THR A 170 3.72 -7.67 12.79
C THR A 170 4.95 -7.86 11.92
N MET A 171 5.61 -6.77 11.53
CA MET A 171 6.86 -6.82 10.75
C MET A 171 8.00 -7.44 11.55
N ALA A 172 8.18 -7.05 12.81
CA ALA A 172 9.23 -7.59 13.67
C ALA A 172 9.05 -9.10 13.91
N ASP A 173 7.82 -9.53 14.11
CA ASP A 173 7.48 -10.92 14.33
C ASP A 173 7.63 -11.77 13.05
N THR A 174 7.13 -11.26 11.93
CA THR A 174 7.29 -11.89 10.60
C THR A 174 8.76 -12.01 10.22
N GLY A 175 9.58 -11.00 10.51
CA GLY A 175 11.03 -11.04 10.27
C GLY A 175 11.75 -12.14 11.06
N LYS A 176 11.39 -12.34 12.34
CA LYS A 176 11.92 -13.46 13.15
C LYS A 176 11.48 -14.82 12.62
N PHE A 177 10.23 -14.93 12.20
CA PHE A 177 9.71 -16.16 11.61
C PHE A 177 10.42 -16.50 10.30
N LEU A 178 10.58 -15.52 9.41
CA LEU A 178 11.29 -15.65 8.15
C LEU A 178 12.76 -16.03 8.37
N SER A 179 13.45 -15.37 9.30
CA SER A 179 14.84 -15.68 9.64
C SER A 179 14.98 -17.13 10.11
N ARG A 180 14.12 -17.60 11.02
CA ARG A 180 14.13 -19.01 11.47
C ARG A 180 13.85 -19.98 10.33
N PHE A 181 12.87 -19.67 9.48
CA PHE A 181 12.54 -20.49 8.32
C PHE A 181 13.74 -20.63 7.38
N VAL A 182 14.41 -19.53 7.07
CA VAL A 182 15.61 -19.50 6.24
C VAL A 182 16.74 -20.30 6.90
N THR A 183 17.04 -20.10 8.19
CA THR A 183 18.08 -20.87 8.88
C THR A 183 17.83 -22.38 8.84
N ILE A 184 16.58 -22.82 8.98
CA ILE A 184 16.20 -24.24 8.87
C ILE A 184 16.42 -24.74 7.43
N CYS A 185 15.98 -23.99 6.43
CA CYS A 185 16.14 -24.36 5.02
C CYS A 185 17.61 -24.47 4.59
N PHE A 186 18.49 -23.63 5.14
CA PHE A 186 19.93 -23.61 4.85
C PHE A 186 20.78 -24.41 5.85
N ASN A 187 20.16 -25.33 6.59
CA ASN A 187 20.81 -26.30 7.46
C ASN A 187 21.78 -25.64 8.48
N GLU A 188 21.30 -24.58 9.14
CA GLU A 188 22.04 -23.77 10.14
C GLU A 188 23.25 -22.99 9.58
N SER A 189 23.45 -22.98 8.25
CA SER A 189 24.46 -22.12 7.62
C SER A 189 23.94 -20.68 7.52
N MET A 190 24.60 -19.73 8.19
CA MET A 190 24.27 -18.30 8.08
C MET A 190 24.90 -17.62 6.86
N VAL A 191 25.93 -18.20 6.25
CA VAL A 191 26.66 -17.55 5.14
C VAL A 191 25.83 -17.50 3.87
N TRP A 192 25.21 -18.62 3.48
CA TRP A 192 24.43 -18.72 2.25
C TRP A 192 23.19 -17.79 2.22
N PRO A 193 22.33 -17.77 3.26
CA PRO A 193 21.25 -16.80 3.37
C PRO A 193 21.70 -15.35 3.26
N THR A 194 22.79 -14.98 3.92
CA THR A 194 23.29 -13.60 3.92
C THR A 194 23.82 -13.22 2.54
N CYS A 195 24.52 -14.11 1.84
CA CYS A 195 24.94 -13.88 0.45
C CYS A 195 23.72 -13.70 -0.49
N ILE A 196 22.69 -14.52 -0.34
CA ILE A 196 21.45 -14.39 -1.12
C ILE A 196 20.74 -13.06 -0.81
N PHE A 197 20.64 -12.69 0.47
CA PHE A 197 20.01 -11.44 0.88
C PHE A 197 20.76 -10.21 0.33
N LEU A 198 22.09 -10.20 0.41
CA LEU A 198 22.91 -9.12 -0.15
C LEU A 198 22.80 -9.04 -1.68
N SER A 199 22.79 -10.19 -2.36
CA SER A 199 22.55 -10.25 -3.80
C SER A 199 21.18 -9.66 -4.14
N LEU A 200 20.13 -10.12 -3.46
CA LEU A 200 18.76 -9.64 -3.67
C LEU A 200 18.66 -8.13 -3.41
N LEU A 201 19.31 -7.60 -2.37
CA LEU A 201 19.34 -6.16 -2.07
C LEU A 201 19.97 -5.35 -3.22
N CYS A 202 21.05 -5.84 -3.83
CA CYS A 202 21.70 -5.16 -4.95
C CYS A 202 20.90 -5.23 -6.25
N PHE A 203 20.24 -6.36 -6.52
CA PHE A 203 19.50 -6.58 -7.77
C PHE A 203 18.04 -6.10 -7.70
N TYR A 204 17.45 -5.99 -6.50
CA TYR A 204 16.06 -5.57 -6.28
C TYR A 204 15.73 -4.24 -6.98
N PRO A 205 16.52 -3.15 -6.84
CA PRO A 205 16.20 -1.87 -7.48
C PRO A 205 16.30 -1.95 -9.00
N VAL A 206 17.24 -2.74 -9.52
CA VAL A 206 17.46 -2.90 -10.97
C VAL A 206 16.32 -3.69 -11.60
N ILE A 207 15.92 -4.80 -10.98
CA ILE A 207 14.81 -5.62 -11.43
C ILE A 207 13.49 -4.85 -11.32
N GLY A 208 13.27 -4.16 -10.19
CA GLY A 208 12.11 -3.29 -9.99
C GLY A 208 12.04 -2.20 -11.04
N GLY A 209 13.13 -1.46 -11.27
CA GLY A 209 13.20 -0.41 -12.29
C GLY A 209 12.97 -0.93 -13.71
N LEU A 210 13.44 -2.14 -14.05
CA LEU A 210 13.14 -2.76 -15.35
C LEU A 210 11.65 -3.07 -15.50
N VAL A 211 11.00 -3.59 -14.44
CA VAL A 211 9.55 -3.87 -14.45
C VAL A 211 8.76 -2.56 -14.60
N PHE A 212 9.11 -1.53 -13.83
CA PHE A 212 8.43 -0.23 -13.91
C PHE A 212 8.65 0.47 -15.26
N HIS A 213 9.86 0.42 -15.82
CA HIS A 213 10.13 0.92 -17.17
C HIS A 213 9.23 0.24 -18.21
N TYR A 214 9.07 -1.09 -18.11
CA TYR A 214 8.25 -1.85 -19.06
C TYR A 214 6.74 -1.61 -18.92
N PHE A 215 6.24 -1.51 -17.68
CA PHE A 215 4.79 -1.41 -17.42
C PHE A 215 4.27 0.02 -17.34
N ALA A 216 5.08 0.98 -16.90
CA ALA A 216 4.68 2.37 -16.65
C ALA A 216 5.23 3.36 -17.68
N ASP A 217 5.95 2.89 -18.71
CA ASP A 217 6.57 3.70 -19.77
C ASP A 217 7.42 4.88 -19.26
N LEU A 218 7.97 4.71 -18.05
CA LEU A 218 8.83 5.69 -17.39
C LEU A 218 10.26 5.58 -17.93
N GLN A 219 11.04 6.65 -17.94
CA GLN A 219 12.47 6.54 -18.23
C GLN A 219 13.14 5.62 -17.20
N PHE A 220 14.07 4.78 -17.63
CA PHE A 220 14.71 3.80 -16.74
C PHE A 220 15.35 4.41 -15.48
N ARG A 221 15.84 5.65 -15.59
CA ARG A 221 16.40 6.39 -14.46
C ARG A 221 15.33 6.77 -13.43
N ASP A 222 14.17 7.22 -13.91
CA ASP A 222 13.03 7.59 -13.08
C ASP A 222 12.34 6.35 -12.50
N ALA A 223 12.40 5.21 -13.18
CA ALA A 223 11.85 3.95 -12.71
C ALA A 223 12.68 3.29 -11.59
N ILE A 224 13.98 3.59 -11.50
CA ILE A 224 14.86 3.12 -10.41
C ILE A 224 14.75 4.03 -9.18
N TYR A 225 14.48 5.31 -9.40
CA TYR A 225 14.38 6.34 -8.36
C TYR A 225 13.11 6.16 -7.52
#